data_AF-D3ALJ8-F1
#
_entry.id   AF-D3ALJ8-F1
#
_cell.length_a   1.000
_cell.length_b   1.000
_cell.length_c   1.000
_cell.angle_alpha   90.00
_cell.angle_beta   90.00
_cell.angle_gamma   90.00
#
_symmetry.space_group_name_H-M   'P 1'
#
loop_
_entity.id
_entity.type
_entity.pdbx_description
1 polymer ?
#
loop_
_entity_poly.entity_id
_entity_poly.type
_entity_poly.pdbx_seq_one_letter_code
_entity_poly.pdbx_strand_id
1 'polypeptide(L)' 'MDSCVHIYCGDGKGKTTAAVGLAVRAAGCGRKVLITRFLKTDHSGEVAALGLIPGITVTPCEKSFGFTFRMTEE' A
#
# COMPACT_ATOMS: atom_id res chain seq x y z
N MET A 1 18.00 -12.53 11.06
CA MET A 1 16.94 -11.51 11.18
C MET A 1 15.82 -12.03 10.32
N ASP A 2 14.77 -12.50 10.96
CA ASP A 2 13.79 -13.35 10.30
C ASP A 2 12.73 -12.48 9.63
N SER A 3 12.28 -12.91 8.46
CA SER A 3 11.20 -12.23 7.73
C SER A 3 9.84 -12.69 8.26
N CYS A 4 8.90 -11.75 8.34
CA CYS A 4 7.50 -12.03 8.70
C CYS A 4 6.56 -11.59 7.59
N VAL A 5 5.44 -12.29 7.46
CA VAL A 5 4.32 -11.92 6.59
C VAL A 5 3.18 -11.41 7.47
N HIS A 6 2.71 -10.19 7.21
CA HIS A 6 1.61 -9.58 7.95
C HIS A 6 0.36 -9.60 7.08
N ILE A 7 -0.75 -10.10 7.64
CA ILE A 7 -2.06 -10.10 6.99
C ILE A 7 -3.00 -9.26 7.84
N TYR A 8 -3.45 -8.13 7.29
CA TYR A 8 -4.45 -7.26 7.91
C TYR A 8 -5.82 -7.51 7.25
N CYS A 9 -6.71 -8.23 7.92
CA CYS A 9 -8.03 -8.63 7.42
C CYS A 9 -9.20 -8.17 8.34
N GLY A 10 -10.43 -8.36 7.88
CA GLY A 10 -11.66 -7.96 8.57
C GLY A 10 -12.24 -6.63 8.05
N ASP A 11 -13.47 -6.28 8.46
CA ASP A 11 -14.21 -5.14 7.90
C ASP A 11 -13.86 -3.80 8.55
N GLY A 12 -13.15 -3.83 9.68
CA GLY A 12 -12.69 -2.65 10.38
C GLY A 12 -11.80 -1.73 9.51
N LYS A 13 -11.90 -0.42 9.74
CA LYS A 13 -10.98 0.56 9.16
C LYS A 13 -9.58 0.37 9.75
N GLY A 14 -8.54 0.71 8.97
CA GLY A 14 -7.15 0.76 9.46
C GLY A 14 -6.18 -0.24 8.84
N LYS A 15 -6.64 -1.21 8.02
CA LYS A 15 -5.76 -2.19 7.34
C LYS A 15 -4.66 -1.51 6.51
N THR A 16 -5.06 -0.59 5.62
CA THR A 16 -4.13 0.20 4.81
C THR A 16 -3.21 1.05 5.69
N THR A 17 -3.78 1.71 6.69
CA THR A 17 -3.04 2.61 7.60
C THR A 17 -1.96 1.87 8.38
N ALA A 18 -2.23 0.64 8.84
CA ALA A 18 -1.24 -0.20 9.51
C ALA A 18 -0.07 -0.57 8.58
N ALA A 19 -0.36 -0.96 7.34
CA ALA A 19 0.66 -1.25 6.33
C ALA A 19 1.51 0.00 5.99
N VAL A 20 0.87 1.16 5.82
CA VAL A 20 1.54 2.44 5.58
C VAL A 20 2.43 2.84 6.76
N GLY A 21 1.94 2.69 8.00
CA GLY A 21 2.73 2.99 9.20
C GLY A 21 4.00 2.14 9.31
N LEU A 22 3.92 0.85 8.94
CA LEU A 22 5.10 -0.03 8.86
C LEU A 22 6.08 0.41 7.76
N ALA A 23 5.58 0.77 6.58
CA ALA A 23 6.40 1.27 5.49
C ALA A 23 7.18 2.53 5.89
N VAL A 24 6.50 3.51 6.48
CA VAL A 24 7.13 4.76 6.96
C VAL A 24 8.16 4.46 8.06
N ARG A 25 7.85 3.57 9.00
CA ARG A 25 8.79 3.15 10.04
C ARG A 25 10.05 2.51 9.44
N ALA A 26 9.89 1.61 8.49
CA ALA A 26 11.00 0.93 7.84
C ALA A 26 11.89 1.93 7.07
N ALA A 27 11.28 2.86 6.33
CA ALA A 27 11.99 3.93 5.64
C ALA A 27 12.75 4.85 6.60
N GLY A 28 12.12 5.23 7.72
CA GLY A 28 12.76 6.00 8.80
C GLY A 28 13.95 5.28 9.44
N CYS A 29 13.99 3.94 9.38
CA CYS A 29 15.14 3.13 9.78
C CYS A 29 16.14 2.87 8.65
N GLY A 30 16.06 3.60 7.53
CA GLY A 30 16.98 3.49 6.39
C GLY A 30 16.75 2.27 5.50
N ARG A 31 15.59 1.58 5.62
CA ARG A 31 15.24 0.45 4.74
C ARG A 31 14.56 0.96 3.47
N LYS A 32 14.74 0.21 2.37
CA LYS A 32 14.00 0.44 1.13
C LYS A 32 12.64 -0.23 1.21
N VAL A 33 11.59 0.45 0.75
CA VAL A 33 10.22 -0.04 0.77
C VAL A 33 9.58 0.14 -0.59
N LEU A 34 8.94 -0.93 -1.10
CA LEU A 34 8.10 -0.89 -2.28
C LEU A 34 6.64 -1.01 -1.85
N ILE A 35 5.79 -0.07 -2.29
CA ILE A 35 4.35 -0.10 -2.04
C ILE A 35 3.65 -0.33 -3.37
N THR A 36 2.90 -1.43 -3.44
CA THR A 36 1.97 -1.71 -4.54
C THR A 36 0.55 -1.80 -4.03
N ARG A 37 -0.40 -1.30 -4.82
CA ARG A 37 -1.81 -1.18 -4.45
C ARG A 37 -2.65 -1.72 -5.58
N PHE A 38 -3.52 -2.66 -5.27
CA PHE A 38 -4.50 -3.18 -6.20
C PHE A 38 -5.84 -2.45 -6.02
N LEU A 39 -6.65 -2.40 -7.09
CA LEU A 39 -8.03 -1.88 -7.09
C LEU A 39 -8.22 -0.37 -6.81
N LYS A 40 -7.17 0.36 -6.38
CA LYS A 40 -7.23 1.81 -6.09
C LYS A 40 -6.40 2.60 -7.10
N THR A 41 -6.94 3.74 -7.53
CA THR A 41 -6.21 4.72 -8.35
C THR A 41 -5.19 5.50 -7.52
N ASP A 42 -4.37 6.29 -8.20
CA ASP A 42 -3.36 7.15 -7.57
C ASP A 42 -3.93 8.41 -6.88
N HIS A 43 -5.26 8.58 -6.91
CA HIS A 43 -5.97 9.68 -6.27
C HIS A 43 -6.27 9.39 -4.77
N SER A 44 -5.23 9.15 -3.97
CA SER A 44 -5.33 9.13 -2.50
C SER A 44 -4.28 10.07 -1.90
N GLY A 45 -4.66 10.82 -0.86
CA GLY A 45 -3.75 11.73 -0.17
C GLY A 45 -2.51 11.04 0.41
N GLU A 46 -2.61 9.74 0.72
CA GLU A 46 -1.48 8.92 1.18
C GLU A 46 -0.41 8.76 0.08
N VAL A 47 -0.80 8.72 -1.19
CA VAL A 47 0.10 8.41 -2.33
C VAL A 47 1.08 9.54 -2.56
N ALA A 48 0.57 10.77 -2.63
CA ALA A 48 1.39 11.96 -2.81
C ALA A 48 2.39 12.11 -1.64
N ALA A 49 1.93 11.90 -0.40
CA ALA A 49 2.79 11.97 0.78
C ALA A 49 3.88 10.88 0.78
N LEU A 50 3.52 9.63 0.45
CA LEU A 50 4.46 8.51 0.41
C LEU A 50 5.54 8.69 -0.66
N GLY A 51 5.18 9.30 -1.80
CA GLY A 51 6.15 9.61 -2.86
C GLY A 51 7.23 10.63 -2.46
N LEU A 52 7.00 11.41 -1.40
CA LEU A 52 7.97 12.38 -0.88
C LEU A 52 8.96 11.77 0.12
N ILE A 53 8.71 10.55 0.62
CA ILE A 53 9.53 9.93 1.66
C ILE A 53 10.73 9.23 1.02
N PRO A 54 11.99 9.63 1.34
CA PRO A 54 13.16 8.94 0.83
C PRO A 54 13.16 7.45 1.19
N GLY A 55 13.46 6.60 0.21
CA GLY A 55 13.50 5.14 0.40
C GLY A 55 12.16 4.43 0.20
N ILE A 56 11.04 5.16 0.00
CA ILE A 56 9.76 4.59 -0.41
C ILE A 56 9.59 4.76 -1.92
N THR A 57 9.23 3.66 -2.59
CA THR A 57 8.80 3.67 -4.00
C THR A 57 7.35 3.21 -4.05
N VAL A 58 6.48 4.03 -4.62
CA VAL A 58 5.08 3.67 -4.85
C VAL A 58 4.91 3.32 -6.32
N THR A 59 4.50 2.09 -6.62
CA THR A 59 4.21 1.71 -8.01
C THR A 59 2.94 2.45 -8.48
N PRO A 60 2.94 3.03 -9.68
CA PRO A 60 1.74 3.62 -10.26
C PRO A 60 0.67 2.52 -10.45
N CYS A 61 -0.59 2.91 -10.28
CA CYS A 61 -1.74 2.04 -10.55
C CYS A 61 -2.61 2.73 -11.59
N GLU A 62 -2.24 2.56 -12.85
CA GLU A 62 -2.88 3.22 -13.99
C GLU A 62 -4.29 2.69 -14.27
N LYS A 63 -4.57 1.44 -13.84
CA LYS A 63 -5.86 0.78 -14.04
C LYS A 63 -6.64 0.70 -12.74
N SER A 64 -7.81 1.33 -12.72
CA SER A 64 -8.83 1.02 -11.73
C SER A 64 -9.50 -0.29 -12.12
N PHE A 65 -9.27 -1.34 -11.35
CA PHE A 65 -9.91 -2.64 -11.54
C PHE A 65 -11.34 -2.67 -10.93
N GLY A 66 -11.84 -1.53 -10.43
CA GLY A 66 -13.11 -1.46 -9.74
C GLY A 66 -13.06 -2.19 -8.39
N PHE A 67 -14.23 -2.61 -7.91
CA PHE A 67 -14.32 -3.47 -6.74
C PHE A 67 -14.50 -4.92 -7.18
N THR A 68 -14.11 -5.87 -6.34
CA THR A 68 -14.20 -7.30 -6.62
C THR A 68 -15.61 -7.76 -7.02
N PHE A 69 -16.66 -7.11 -6.52
CA PHE A 69 -18.05 -7.40 -6.90
C PHE A 69 -18.43 -6.97 -8.34
N ARG A 70 -17.56 -6.26 -9.05
CA ARG A 70 -17.73 -5.90 -10.48
C ARG A 70 -16.77 -6.65 -11.40
N MET A 71 -15.96 -7.57 -10.88
CA MET A 71 -15.06 -8.36 -11.70
C MET A 71 -15.84 -9.49 -12.40
N THR A 72 -15.52 -9.73 -13.66
CA THR A 72 -15.97 -10.92 -14.41
C THR A 72 -15.21 -12.15 -13.90
N GLU A 73 -15.76 -13.35 -14.11
CA GLU A 73 -15.13 -14.61 -13.66
C GLU A 73 -13.82 -14.96 -14.40
N GLU A 74 -13.50 -14.24 -15.48
CA GLU A 74 -12.26 -14.39 -16.27
C GLU A 74 -11.05 -13.66 -15.67
#